data_AF-A0A9W7M4W7-F1
#
_entry.id   AF-A0A9W7M4W7-F1
#
_cell.length_a   1.000
_cell.length_b   1.000
_cell.length_c   1.000
_cell.angle_alpha   90.00
_cell.angle_beta   90.00
_cell.angle_gamma   90.00
#
_symmetry.space_group_name_H-M   'P 1'
#
loop_
_entity.id
_entity.type
_entity.pdbx_description
1 polymer ?
#
loop_
_entity_poly.entity_id
_entity_poly.type
_entity_poly.pdbx_seq_one_letter_code
_entity_poly.pdbx_strand_id
1 'polypeptide(L)'
;MAKSSADDEELRRACEAAIKGTKQKIVMSIREAKSREIWGKSGRLGRNMAKPRVLALSVKSKGQETEAFLRVLKYSSGGVLEPAKLYKLKHLSKVEVVTNDPSGCTFTLGFDNLRSQSVAPSQWTMCNIDNRNHLLLCILNICKDVLGCLPKVVGVDIVEMALWAKENIPSVTTQRNQQDGPIATTVT
;
A
#
# COMPACT_ATOMS: atom_id res chain seq x y z
N MET A 1 3.12 -7.02 21.82
CA MET A 1 2.84 -6.58 20.45
C MET A 1 4.13 -6.67 19.64
N ALA A 2 4.12 -7.40 18.53
CA ALA A 2 5.29 -7.47 17.65
C ALA A 2 5.44 -6.12 16.94
N LYS A 3 6.66 -5.57 16.91
CA LYS A 3 6.98 -4.35 16.17
C LYS A 3 6.51 -4.52 14.71
N SER A 4 5.73 -3.58 14.18
CA SER A 4 5.31 -3.62 12.76
C SER A 4 6.55 -3.72 11.88
N SER A 5 6.55 -4.66 10.93
CA SER A 5 7.63 -4.80 9.94
C SER A 5 7.44 -3.84 8.76
N ALA A 6 6.50 -2.91 8.86
CA ALA A 6 6.23 -1.91 7.85
C ALA A 6 7.28 -0.79 7.95
N ASP A 7 7.81 -0.37 6.79
CA ASP A 7 8.87 0.63 6.68
C ASP A 7 10.23 0.20 7.28
N ASP A 8 10.57 -1.08 7.09
CA ASP A 8 11.96 -1.55 7.15
C ASP A 8 12.81 -0.71 6.18
N GLU A 9 13.74 0.08 6.73
CA GLU A 9 14.55 1.02 5.95
C GLU A 9 15.41 0.29 4.91
N GLU A 10 15.88 -0.93 5.22
CA GLU A 10 16.62 -1.76 4.28
C GLU A 10 15.71 -2.19 3.12
N LEU A 11 14.49 -2.62 3.44
CA LEU A 11 13.49 -2.97 2.42
C LEU A 11 13.12 -1.77 1.55
N ARG A 12 12.97 -0.58 2.14
CA ARG A 12 12.67 0.65 1.40
C ARG A 12 13.79 1.00 0.44
N ARG A 13 15.06 0.97 0.91
CA ARG A 13 16.24 1.19 0.06
C ARG A 13 16.33 0.16 -1.07
N ALA A 14 16.02 -1.11 -0.79
CA ALA A 14 15.98 -2.15 -1.82
C ALA A 14 14.86 -1.89 -2.86
N CYS A 15 13.69 -1.42 -2.43
CA CYS A 15 12.62 -1.01 -3.33
C CYS A 15 13.02 0.19 -4.20
N GLU A 16 13.69 1.20 -3.61
CA GLU A 16 14.20 2.37 -4.33
C GLU A 16 15.23 1.98 -5.39
N ALA A 17 16.16 1.08 -5.04
CA ALA A 17 17.13 0.53 -5.99
C ALA A 17 16.44 -0.18 -7.15
N ALA A 18 15.39 -0.96 -6.88
CA ALA A 18 14.61 -1.68 -7.88
C ALA A 18 13.83 -0.78 -8.85
N ILE A 19 13.59 0.49 -8.49
CA ILE A 19 12.86 1.46 -9.32
C ILE A 19 13.74 2.63 -9.79
N LYS A 20 15.05 2.50 -9.66
CA LYS A 20 16.01 3.53 -10.10
C LYS A 20 15.74 3.91 -11.56
N GLY A 21 15.63 5.22 -11.83
CA GLY A 21 15.31 5.77 -13.16
C GLY A 21 13.83 6.11 -13.39
N THR A 22 12.90 5.69 -12.52
CA THR A 22 11.47 6.00 -12.70
C THR A 22 11.04 7.41 -12.23
N LYS A 23 11.96 8.15 -11.58
CA LYS A 23 11.69 9.43 -10.88
C LYS A 23 10.59 9.35 -9.81
N GLN A 24 10.29 8.15 -9.32
CA GLN A 24 9.30 7.94 -8.26
C GLN A 24 10.02 7.77 -6.93
N LYS A 25 9.40 8.23 -5.85
CA LYS A 25 9.87 8.06 -4.47
C LYS A 25 9.04 6.99 -3.79
N ILE A 26 9.68 6.06 -3.07
CA ILE A 26 8.98 5.09 -2.23
C ILE A 26 8.51 5.79 -0.95
N VAL A 27 7.22 5.66 -0.63
CA VAL A 27 6.61 6.21 0.58
C VAL A 27 6.46 5.14 1.65
N MET A 28 6.21 3.91 1.24
CA MET A 28 6.09 2.75 2.13
C MET A 28 6.51 1.50 1.38
N SER A 29 7.12 0.56 2.09
CA SER A 29 7.32 -0.80 1.60
C SER A 29 6.95 -1.81 2.68
N ILE A 30 6.34 -2.91 2.28
CA ILE A 30 5.88 -3.96 3.19
C ILE A 30 5.94 -5.33 2.51
N ARG A 31 6.33 -6.33 3.28
CA ARG A 31 6.37 -7.73 2.81
C ARG A 31 4.98 -8.33 2.94
N GLU A 32 4.52 -8.96 1.86
CA GLU A 32 3.34 -9.82 1.93
C GLU A 32 3.68 -11.07 2.76
N ALA A 33 2.70 -11.64 3.46
CA ALA A 33 2.85 -12.98 3.99
C ALA A 33 3.10 -13.97 2.85
N LYS A 34 3.94 -14.97 3.09
CA LYS A 34 3.96 -16.15 2.22
C LYS A 34 2.56 -16.74 2.26
N SER A 35 1.80 -16.72 1.17
CA SER A 35 0.48 -17.32 1.19
C SER A 35 0.63 -18.79 1.56
N ARG A 36 0.04 -19.20 2.69
CA ARG A 36 -0.43 -20.58 2.81
C ARG A 36 -1.58 -20.66 1.82
N GLU A 37 -1.42 -21.50 0.80
CA GLU A 37 -2.51 -21.80 -0.10
C GLU A 37 -3.77 -22.08 0.73
N ILE A 38 -4.86 -21.41 0.36
CA ILE A 38 -6.17 -21.54 0.99
C ILE A 38 -6.51 -23.03 0.96
N TRP A 39 -6.69 -23.63 2.14
CA TRP A 39 -7.10 -25.01 2.31
C TRP A 39 -8.51 -25.19 1.73
N GLY A 40 -8.57 -25.51 0.44
CA GLY A 40 -9.81 -25.58 -0.32
C GLY A 40 -9.65 -26.45 -1.54
N LYS A 41 -10.01 -27.72 -1.37
CA LYS A 41 -10.21 -28.78 -2.39
C LYS A 41 -8.95 -29.55 -2.83
N SER A 42 -8.84 -30.73 -2.22
CA SER A 42 -8.40 -32.02 -2.79
C SER A 42 -7.02 -32.07 -3.47
N GLY A 43 -6.07 -32.68 -2.75
CA GLY A 43 -5.28 -33.76 -3.32
C GLY A 43 -4.18 -33.40 -4.32
N ARG A 44 -3.18 -32.62 -3.90
CA ARG A 44 -1.78 -32.81 -4.32
C ARG A 44 -0.86 -32.02 -3.40
N LEU A 45 -0.07 -32.74 -2.61
CA LEU A 45 0.95 -32.21 -1.72
C LEU A 45 2.16 -31.70 -2.53
N GLY A 46 1.96 -30.69 -3.37
CA GLY A 46 3.03 -29.91 -3.94
C GLY A 46 3.21 -28.69 -3.05
N ARG A 47 4.36 -28.56 -2.36
CA ARG A 47 4.73 -27.33 -1.64
C ARG A 47 4.95 -26.20 -2.65
N ASN A 48 3.91 -25.69 -3.27
CA ASN A 48 4.00 -24.50 -4.12
C ASN A 48 3.93 -23.29 -3.18
N MET A 49 5.02 -23.08 -2.44
CA MET A 49 5.16 -21.89 -1.59
C MET A 49 5.01 -20.67 -2.49
N ALA A 50 4.01 -19.82 -2.23
CA ALA A 50 3.93 -18.57 -2.97
C ALA A 50 5.22 -17.78 -2.74
N LYS A 51 5.78 -17.32 -3.85
CA LYS A 51 7.01 -16.53 -3.84
C LYS A 51 6.78 -15.29 -2.98
N PRO A 52 7.68 -14.96 -2.03
CA PRO A 52 7.53 -13.77 -1.21
C PRO A 52 7.50 -12.53 -2.11
N ARG A 53 6.43 -11.75 -1.98
CA ARG A 53 6.24 -10.49 -2.71
C ARG A 53 6.39 -9.32 -1.76
N VAL A 54 6.79 -8.20 -2.33
CA VAL A 54 6.87 -6.93 -1.62
C VAL A 54 5.91 -5.98 -2.29
N LEU A 55 5.07 -5.33 -1.48
CA LEU A 55 4.23 -4.22 -1.91
C LEU A 55 4.96 -2.93 -1.56
N ALA A 56 5.07 -2.04 -2.54
CA ALA A 56 5.65 -0.72 -2.35
C ALA A 56 4.70 0.36 -2.88
N LEU A 57 4.45 1.37 -2.06
CA LEU A 57 3.71 2.56 -2.46
C LEU A 57 4.71 3.62 -2.91
N SER A 58 4.48 4.19 -4.09
CA SER A 58 5.36 5.21 -4.65
C SER A 58 4.60 6.38 -5.21
N VAL A 59 5.19 7.57 -5.10
CA VAL A 59 4.64 8.82 -5.62
C VAL A 59 5.60 9.45 -6.63
N LYS A 60 5.04 10.18 -7.59
CA LYS A 60 5.77 10.92 -8.60
C LYS A 60 5.15 12.30 -8.77
N SER A 61 5.95 13.34 -8.58
CA SER A 61 5.54 14.70 -8.95
C SER A 61 5.61 14.87 -10.47
N LYS A 62 4.57 15.45 -11.05
CA LYS A 62 4.43 15.80 -12.46
C LYS A 62 3.92 17.24 -12.56
N GLY A 63 4.80 18.20 -12.29
CA GLY A 63 4.41 19.61 -12.23
C GLY A 63 3.52 19.86 -11.01
N GLN A 64 2.31 20.36 -11.24
CA GLN A 64 1.30 20.61 -10.19
C GLN A 64 0.55 19.34 -9.77
N GLU A 65 0.62 18.27 -10.56
CA GLU A 65 -0.06 16.99 -10.25
C GLU A 65 0.91 16.02 -9.57
N THR A 66 0.39 15.20 -8.66
CA THR A 66 1.12 14.07 -8.08
C THR A 66 0.44 12.77 -8.47
N GLU A 67 1.19 11.85 -9.08
CA GLU A 67 0.72 10.49 -9.38
C GLU A 67 1.17 9.53 -8.28
N ALA A 68 0.28 8.62 -7.88
CA ALA A 68 0.60 7.58 -6.91
C ALA A 68 0.38 6.17 -7.48
N PHE A 69 1.22 5.24 -7.04
CA PHE A 69 1.32 3.89 -7.57
C PHE A 69 1.43 2.85 -6.47
N LEU A 70 0.82 1.68 -6.70
CA LEU A 70 1.09 0.45 -5.97
C LEU A 70 1.95 -0.46 -6.83
N ARG A 71 3.12 -0.84 -6.32
CA ARG A 71 4.10 -1.70 -6.98
C ARG A 71 4.14 -3.05 -6.30
N VAL A 72 4.13 -4.10 -7.10
CA VAL A 72 4.43 -5.46 -6.68
C VAL A 72 5.84 -5.77 -7.14
N LEU A 73 6.72 -6.11 -6.21
CA LEU A 73 8.10 -6.52 -6.45
C LEU A 73 8.25 -8.00 -6.10
N LYS A 74 9.13 -8.70 -6.80
CA LYS A 74 9.49 -10.10 -6.56
C LYS A 74 10.99 -10.22 -6.34
N TYR A 75 11.41 -11.20 -5.55
CA TYR A 75 12.82 -11.57 -5.47
C TYR A 75 13.23 -12.38 -6.70
N SER A 76 14.31 -12.00 -7.35
CA SER A 76 14.96 -12.80 -8.40
C SER A 76 16.04 -13.73 -7.81
N SER A 77 16.53 -14.64 -8.65
CA SER A 77 17.64 -15.55 -8.33
C SER A 77 18.91 -14.74 -8.13
N GLY A 78 19.16 -14.35 -6.88
CA GLY A 78 20.18 -13.39 -6.47
C GLY A 78 19.75 -12.52 -5.28
N GLY A 79 18.50 -12.61 -4.82
CA GLY A 79 18.01 -11.84 -3.67
C GLY A 79 17.70 -10.37 -3.99
N VAL A 80 17.80 -9.97 -5.26
CA VAL A 80 17.48 -8.63 -5.73
C VAL A 80 15.97 -8.49 -5.96
N LEU A 81 15.41 -7.32 -5.62
CA LEU A 81 14.01 -7.00 -5.91
C LEU A 81 13.85 -6.52 -7.35
N GLU A 82 12.90 -7.12 -8.06
CA GLU A 82 12.55 -6.76 -9.43
C GLU A 82 11.06 -6.36 -9.54
N PRO A 83 10.74 -5.33 -10.33
CA PRO A 83 9.35 -4.97 -10.63
C PRO A 83 8.59 -6.14 -11.27
N ALA A 84 7.42 -6.48 -10.70
CA ALA A 84 6.55 -7.53 -11.22
C ALA A 84 5.22 -6.98 -11.75
N LYS A 85 4.57 -6.07 -11.01
CA LYS A 85 3.31 -5.45 -11.43
C LYS A 85 3.22 -4.01 -10.93
N LEU A 86 2.55 -3.16 -11.70
CA LEU A 86 2.36 -1.74 -11.41
C LEU A 86 0.89 -1.38 -11.54
N TYR A 87 0.32 -0.79 -10.50
CA TYR A 87 -1.03 -0.24 -10.49
C TYR A 87 -0.97 1.26 -10.24
N LYS A 88 -1.82 2.04 -10.93
CA LYS A 88 -2.00 3.46 -10.62
C LYS A 88 -3.15 3.58 -9.62
N LEU A 89 -2.90 4.24 -8.49
CA LEU A 89 -3.90 4.35 -7.42
C LEU A 89 -5.11 5.19 -7.83
N LYS A 90 -5.00 6.05 -8.85
CA LYS A 90 -6.15 6.79 -9.42
C LYS A 90 -7.25 5.90 -10.03
N HIS A 91 -6.96 4.62 -10.25
CA HIS A 91 -7.92 3.64 -10.74
C HIS A 91 -8.38 2.67 -9.66
N LEU A 92 -7.97 2.86 -8.41
CA LEU A 92 -8.43 2.07 -7.28
C LEU A 92 -9.86 2.48 -6.95
N SER A 93 -10.80 1.54 -7.11
CA SER A 93 -12.23 1.79 -6.90
C SER A 93 -12.77 1.10 -5.65
N LYS A 94 -12.15 0.01 -5.22
CA LYS A 94 -12.60 -0.78 -4.07
C LYS A 94 -11.43 -1.31 -3.25
N VAL A 95 -11.57 -1.26 -1.94
CA VAL A 95 -10.75 -1.93 -0.94
C VAL A 95 -11.66 -2.84 -0.13
N GLU A 96 -11.37 -4.13 -0.07
CA GLU A 96 -12.22 -5.10 0.61
C GLU A 96 -11.40 -6.05 1.46
N VAL A 97 -11.65 -6.08 2.77
CA VAL A 97 -11.11 -7.11 3.66
C VAL A 97 -11.93 -8.38 3.51
N VAL A 98 -11.25 -9.51 3.39
CA VAL A 98 -11.89 -10.83 3.20
C VAL A 98 -12.44 -11.31 4.55
N THR A 99 -13.76 -11.38 4.67
CA THR A 99 -14.44 -11.75 5.93
C THR A 99 -14.31 -13.24 6.28
N ASN A 100 -13.98 -14.08 5.30
CA ASN A 100 -13.80 -15.52 5.51
C ASN A 100 -12.39 -15.88 6.01
N ASP A 101 -11.49 -14.89 6.12
CA ASP A 101 -10.18 -15.07 6.74
C ASP A 101 -10.27 -14.74 8.24
N PRO A 102 -10.16 -15.73 9.14
CA PRO A 102 -10.26 -15.50 10.59
C PRO A 102 -9.09 -14.66 11.13
N SER A 103 -7.99 -14.52 10.38
CA SER A 103 -6.88 -13.66 10.77
C SER A 103 -7.11 -12.18 10.46
N GLY A 104 -8.10 -11.86 9.62
CA GLY A 104 -8.39 -10.49 9.16
C GLY A 104 -7.24 -9.82 8.40
N CYS A 105 -6.26 -10.60 7.93
CA CYS A 105 -5.03 -10.10 7.31
C CYS A 105 -5.13 -10.07 5.78
N THR A 106 -6.11 -10.77 5.21
CA THR A 106 -6.35 -10.85 3.77
C THR A 106 -7.29 -9.74 3.29
N PHE A 107 -6.92 -9.10 2.18
CA PHE A 107 -7.74 -8.09 1.52
C PHE A 107 -7.56 -8.14 -0.01
N THR A 108 -8.48 -7.49 -0.72
CA THR A 108 -8.46 -7.31 -2.17
C THR A 108 -8.47 -5.83 -2.53
N LEU A 109 -7.84 -5.49 -3.65
CA LEU A 109 -7.90 -4.15 -4.25
C LEU A 109 -8.50 -4.27 -5.65
N GLY A 110 -9.65 -3.61 -5.84
CA GLY A 110 -10.35 -3.49 -7.10
C GLY A 110 -9.83 -2.30 -7.90
N PHE A 111 -9.36 -2.55 -9.12
CA PHE A 111 -8.91 -1.50 -10.04
C PHE A 111 -9.78 -1.51 -11.31
N ASP A 112 -10.39 -0.37 -11.64
CA ASP A 112 -11.34 -0.26 -12.77
C ASP A 112 -10.67 -0.40 -14.14
N ASN A 113 -9.36 -0.16 -14.21
CA ASN A 113 -8.59 -0.19 -15.45
C ASN A 113 -8.07 -1.58 -15.85
N LEU A 114 -8.43 -2.63 -15.12
CA LEU A 114 -8.12 -3.99 -15.53
C LEU A 114 -9.08 -4.37 -16.67
N ARG A 115 -8.57 -4.26 -17.91
CA ARG A 115 -9.27 -4.48 -19.20
C ARG A 115 -9.93 -5.88 -19.36
N SER A 116 -9.94 -6.71 -18.32
CA SER A 116 -10.68 -7.96 -18.25
C SER A 116 -11.27 -8.12 -16.85
N GLN A 117 -12.59 -7.98 -16.73
CA GLN A 117 -13.37 -8.34 -15.53
C GLN A 117 -13.30 -9.84 -15.22
N SER A 118 -12.71 -10.66 -16.10
CA SER A 118 -12.55 -12.11 -15.94
C SER A 118 -11.34 -12.50 -15.09
N VAL A 119 -10.47 -11.57 -14.71
CA VAL A 119 -9.35 -11.85 -13.80
C VAL A 119 -9.75 -11.40 -12.41
N ALA A 120 -9.81 -12.34 -11.47
CA ALA A 120 -10.16 -12.08 -10.08
C ALA A 120 -9.36 -10.87 -9.52
N PRO A 121 -9.99 -10.01 -8.71
CA PRO A 121 -9.29 -8.94 -8.00
C PRO A 121 -8.03 -9.47 -7.34
N SER A 122 -6.94 -8.71 -7.41
CA SER A 122 -5.70 -9.15 -6.77
C SER A 122 -5.92 -9.17 -5.27
N GLN A 123 -5.71 -10.34 -4.67
CA GLN A 123 -5.80 -10.58 -3.24
C GLN A 123 -4.41 -10.63 -2.65
N TRP A 124 -4.22 -10.02 -1.49
CA TRP A 124 -2.97 -10.05 -0.73
C TRP A 124 -3.25 -10.41 0.72
N THR A 125 -2.30 -11.09 1.35
CA THR A 125 -2.38 -11.43 2.78
C THR A 125 -1.18 -10.85 3.51
N MET A 126 -1.39 -10.07 4.56
CA MET A 126 -0.29 -9.54 5.37
C MET A 126 0.10 -10.51 6.49
N CYS A 127 1.29 -10.34 7.05
CA CYS A 127 1.77 -11.20 8.15
C CYS A 127 0.96 -11.03 9.44
N ASN A 128 0.32 -9.88 9.63
CA ASN A 128 -0.52 -9.56 10.78
C ASN A 128 -1.48 -8.42 10.44
N ILE A 129 -2.41 -8.18 11.37
CA ILE A 129 -3.49 -7.20 11.22
C ILE A 129 -2.97 -5.75 11.18
N ASP A 130 -1.86 -5.49 11.90
CA ASP A 130 -1.19 -4.20 11.99
C ASP A 130 -0.58 -3.81 10.64
N ASN A 131 0.13 -4.74 10.00
CA ASN A 131 0.72 -4.56 8.68
C ASN A 131 -0.37 -4.31 7.62
N ARG A 132 -1.50 -5.03 7.72
CA ARG A 132 -2.67 -4.77 6.88
C ARG A 132 -3.22 -3.37 7.13
N ASN A 133 -3.45 -2.99 8.38
CA ASN A 133 -3.96 -1.66 8.72
C ASN A 133 -3.05 -0.55 8.23
N HIS A 134 -1.75 -0.68 8.47
CA HIS A 134 -0.77 0.32 8.09
C HIS A 134 -0.75 0.54 6.58
N LEU A 135 -0.76 -0.56 5.81
CA LEU A 135 -0.80 -0.49 4.35
C LEU A 135 -2.12 0.12 3.86
N LEU A 136 -3.26 -0.34 4.35
CA LEU A 136 -4.56 0.17 3.92
C LEU A 136 -4.72 1.65 4.26
N LEU A 137 -4.33 2.07 5.46
CA LEU A 137 -4.39 3.47 5.83
C LEU A 137 -3.46 4.33 4.98
N CYS A 138 -2.24 3.86 4.68
CA CYS A 138 -1.33 4.58 3.79
C CYS A 138 -1.95 4.74 2.38
N ILE A 139 -2.57 3.70 1.84
CA ILE A 139 -3.30 3.76 0.57
C ILE A 139 -4.44 4.79 0.65
N LEU A 140 -5.27 4.73 1.69
CA LEU A 140 -6.43 5.61 1.85
C LEU A 140 -6.01 7.08 2.02
N ASN A 141 -4.96 7.34 2.81
CA ASN A 141 -4.40 8.68 2.98
C ASN A 141 -3.84 9.22 1.66
N ILE A 142 -3.10 8.42 0.89
CA ILE A 142 -2.65 8.83 -0.44
C ILE A 142 -3.84 9.12 -1.36
N CYS A 143 -4.87 8.28 -1.36
CA CYS A 143 -6.06 8.48 -2.20
C CYS A 143 -6.79 9.79 -1.82
N LYS A 144 -6.90 10.08 -0.52
CA LYS A 144 -7.49 11.33 -0.02
C LYS A 144 -6.63 12.56 -0.32
N ASP A 145 -5.37 12.55 0.10
CA ASP A 145 -4.51 13.74 0.15
C ASP A 145 -3.85 14.04 -1.20
N VAL A 146 -3.59 13.01 -2.00
CA VAL A 146 -2.88 13.13 -3.28
C VAL A 146 -3.85 13.09 -4.46
N LEU A 147 -4.86 12.22 -4.41
CA LEU A 147 -5.74 11.96 -5.56
C LEU A 147 -7.12 12.62 -5.45
N GLY A 148 -7.51 13.10 -4.26
CA GLY A 148 -8.81 13.73 -4.02
C GLY A 148 -10.01 12.77 -4.16
N CYS A 149 -9.79 11.46 -4.23
CA CYS A 149 -10.83 10.46 -4.37
C CYS A 149 -10.61 9.31 -3.39
N LEU A 150 -11.68 8.80 -2.79
CA LEU A 150 -11.62 7.66 -1.87
C LEU A 150 -12.25 6.43 -2.53
N PRO A 151 -11.59 5.25 -2.50
CA PRO A 151 -12.20 4.02 -2.97
C PRO A 151 -13.32 3.58 -2.03
N LYS A 152 -14.24 2.76 -2.54
CA LYS A 152 -15.24 2.08 -1.70
C LYS A 152 -14.53 1.13 -0.73
N VAL A 153 -14.76 1.30 0.57
CA VAL A 153 -14.21 0.44 1.62
C VAL A 153 -15.27 -0.58 2.06
N VAL A 154 -14.94 -1.87 2.08
CA VAL A 154 -15.84 -2.96 2.45
C VAL A 154 -15.15 -3.91 3.44
N GLY A 155 -15.87 -4.37 4.46
CA GLY A 155 -15.35 -5.35 5.43
C GLY A 155 -14.27 -4.83 6.37
N VAL A 156 -13.97 -3.53 6.33
CA VAL A 156 -13.07 -2.87 7.29
C VAL A 156 -13.90 -2.23 8.39
N ASP A 157 -13.62 -2.57 9.64
CA ASP A 157 -14.10 -1.78 10.77
C ASP A 157 -13.31 -0.46 10.82
N ILE A 158 -13.95 0.62 10.33
CA ILE A 158 -13.32 1.94 10.23
C ILE A 158 -13.04 2.51 11.63
N VAL A 159 -13.85 2.17 12.63
CA VAL A 159 -13.67 2.66 14.01
C VAL A 159 -12.44 1.99 14.62
N GLU A 160 -12.35 0.66 14.52
CA GLU A 160 -11.18 -0.09 14.99
C GLU A 160 -9.90 0.37 14.28
N MET A 161 -9.96 0.59 12.96
CA MET A 161 -8.82 1.09 12.19
C MET A 161 -8.43 2.52 12.59
N ALA A 162 -9.39 3.39 12.93
CA ALA A 162 -9.10 4.75 13.41
C ALA A 162 -8.47 4.75 14.82
N LEU A 163 -8.96 3.90 15.72
CA LEU A 163 -8.37 3.71 17.04
C LEU A 163 -6.94 3.16 16.93
N TRP A 164 -6.75 2.12 16.10
CA TRP A 164 -5.44 1.57 15.80
C TRP A 164 -4.47 2.65 15.27
N ALA A 165 -4.93 3.49 14.33
CA ALA A 165 -4.12 4.56 13.75
C ALA A 165 -3.69 5.58 14.80
N LYS A 166 -4.59 5.96 15.72
CA LYS A 166 -4.30 6.87 16.84
C LYS A 166 -3.19 6.34 17.76
N GLU A 167 -3.13 5.03 17.94
CA GLU A 167 -2.16 4.37 18.83
C GLU A 167 -0.82 4.08 18.15
N ASN A 168 -0.82 3.81 16.84
CA ASN A 168 0.35 3.27 16.13
C ASN A 168 1.01 4.23 15.14
N ILE A 169 0.34 5.33 14.78
CA ILE A 169 0.90 6.33 13.87
C ILE A 169 1.18 7.59 14.68
N PRO A 170 2.45 8.01 14.81
CA PRO A 170 2.76 9.28 15.45
C PRO A 170 2.02 10.37 14.67
N SER A 171 1.30 11.23 15.37
CA SER A 171 0.64 12.39 14.79
C SER A 171 1.67 13.25 14.08
N VAL A 172 1.86 13.01 12.78
CA VAL A 172 2.65 13.88 11.92
C VAL A 172 1.86 15.16 11.86
N THR A 173 2.31 16.18 12.60
CA THR A 173 1.86 17.55 12.45
C THR A 173 1.99 17.88 10.98
N THR A 174 0.87 17.86 10.26
CA THR A 174 0.80 18.34 8.90
C THR A 174 1.21 19.81 8.97
N GLN A 175 2.48 20.12 8.69
CA GLN A 175 2.85 21.46 8.26
C GLN A 175 2.19 21.67 6.90
N ARG A 176 0.89 21.93 6.94
CA ARG A 176 0.18 22.62 5.90
C ARG A 176 0.92 23.94 5.79
N ASN A 177 1.71 24.11 4.74
CA ASN A 177 2.29 25.39 4.38
C ASN A 177 1.17 26.44 4.43
N GLN A 178 1.11 27.20 5.53
CA GLN A 178 0.45 28.49 5.52
C GLN A 178 1.38 29.40 4.74
N GLN A 179 1.27 29.35 3.40
CA GLN A 179 1.56 30.53 2.62
C GLN A 179 0.41 31.49 2.86
N ASP A 180 0.60 32.39 3.82
CA ASP A 180 -0.16 33.61 3.90
C ASP A 180 0.84 34.77 3.84
N GLY A 181 0.92 35.39 2.67
CA GLY A 181 1.33 36.77 2.50
C GLY A 181 0.19 37.47 1.73
N PRO A 182 0.04 38.81 1.74
CA PRO A 182 1.07 39.86 1.88
C PRO A 182 0.65 40.92 2.96
N ILE A 183 1.31 42.05 3.28
CA ILE A 183 1.64 43.24 2.47
C ILE A 183 2.60 44.12 3.32
N ALA A 184 3.56 44.76 2.66
CA ALA A 184 4.46 45.75 3.22
C ALA A 184 3.71 46.95 3.84
N THR A 185 4.11 47.39 5.03
CA THR A 185 3.86 48.78 5.46
C THR A 185 5.18 49.37 5.93
N THR A 186 5.83 50.10 5.03
CA THR A 186 6.83 51.11 5.37
C THR A 186 6.11 52.21 6.14
N VAL A 187 6.56 52.51 7.36
CA VAL A 187 6.17 53.74 8.04
C VAL A 187 7.41 54.61 8.15
N THR A 188 7.26 55.81 7.58
CA THR A 188 8.17 56.94 7.51
C THR A 188 8.46 57.55 8.88
#